data_AF-A0A924YBY4-F1
#
_entry.id   AF-A0A924YBY4-F1
#
_cell.length_a   1.000
_cell.length_b   1.000
_cell.length_c   1.000
_cell.angle_alpha   90.00
_cell.angle_beta   90.00
_cell.angle_gamma   90.00
#
_symmetry.space_group_name_H-M   'P 1'
#
loop_
_entity.id
_entity.type
_entity.pdbx_description
1 polymer ?
#
loop_
_entity_poly.entity_id
_entity_poly.type
_entity_poly.pdbx_seq_one_letter_code
_entity_poly.pdbx_strand_id
1 'polypeptide(L)'
;MTDYVNVWHTIISDPYKSWVLFENGTCVILMEPEDDLSKHAQKLLSEYGTVFAGSSFGDMNVIDLQNFPGWVVVGHHRDILNYVSPDEVETENAQAATKMNLATGLIGRQHRHDDAANLKVVYINDKRQV
;
A
#
# COMPACT_ATOMS: atom_id res chain seq x y z
N MET A 1 -5.92 6.16 -15.13
CA MET A 1 -4.88 6.37 -14.10
C MET A 1 -5.61 6.48 -12.78
N THR A 2 -5.30 5.61 -11.82
CA THR A 2 -5.97 5.57 -10.52
C THR A 2 -5.63 6.81 -9.69
N ASP A 3 -6.64 7.47 -9.12
CA ASP A 3 -6.44 8.58 -8.18
C ASP A 3 -6.23 8.03 -6.76
N TYR A 4 -4.97 7.68 -6.47
CA TYR A 4 -4.62 7.06 -5.19
C TYR A 4 -4.90 7.96 -3.98
N VAL A 5 -4.86 9.29 -4.12
CA VAL A 5 -5.13 10.19 -2.99
C VAL A 5 -6.58 10.04 -2.55
N ASN A 6 -7.53 10.08 -3.50
CA ASN A 6 -8.95 9.91 -3.20
C ASN A 6 -9.29 8.50 -2.74
N VAL A 7 -8.63 7.48 -3.30
CA VAL A 7 -8.76 6.09 -2.84
C VAL A 7 -8.35 5.98 -1.37
N TRP A 8 -7.18 6.48 -0.98
CA TRP A 8 -6.70 6.35 0.39
C TRP A 8 -7.50 7.17 1.40
N HIS A 9 -8.04 8.33 1.02
CA HIS A 9 -9.02 9.05 1.85
C HIS A 9 -10.31 8.26 2.07
N THR A 10 -10.70 7.42 1.10
CA THR A 10 -11.90 6.58 1.23
C THR A 10 -11.64 5.35 2.10
N ILE A 11 -10.46 4.73 1.96
CA ILE A 11 -10.07 3.52 2.70
C ILE A 11 -9.76 3.85 4.16
N ILE A 12 -9.04 4.95 4.43
CA ILE A 12 -8.63 5.33 5.78
C ILE A 12 -9.72 6.18 6.41
N SER A 13 -10.66 5.51 7.09
CA SER A 13 -11.83 6.16 7.71
C SER A 13 -11.52 6.98 8.97
N ASP A 14 -10.33 6.80 9.55
CA ASP A 14 -9.93 7.53 10.76
C ASP A 14 -9.33 8.90 10.40
N PRO A 15 -10.03 10.01 10.73
CA PRO A 15 -9.61 11.35 10.32
C PRO A 15 -8.36 11.85 11.04
N TYR A 16 -7.89 11.16 12.08
CA TYR A 16 -6.73 11.56 12.89
C TYR A 16 -5.42 10.89 12.45
N LYS A 17 -5.46 9.98 11.47
CA LYS A 17 -4.27 9.27 11.01
C LYS A 17 -3.45 10.11 10.04
N SER A 18 -2.18 10.29 10.36
CA SER A 18 -1.19 10.76 9.38
C SER A 18 -0.74 9.60 8.51
N TRP A 19 -0.61 9.83 7.21
CA TRP A 19 -0.12 8.84 6.26
C TRP A 19 0.58 9.49 5.07
N VAL A 20 1.45 8.71 4.43
CA VAL A 20 2.24 9.14 3.28
C VAL A 20 2.01 8.18 2.13
N LEU A 21 1.84 8.73 0.93
CA LEU A 21 1.56 7.99 -0.30
C LEU A 21 2.73 8.10 -1.27
N PHE A 22 3.08 6.95 -1.83
CA PHE A 22 4.11 6.79 -2.85
C PHE A 22 3.51 6.60 -4.24
N GLU A 23 4.34 6.76 -5.26
CA GLU A 23 3.94 6.87 -6.67
C GLU A 23 3.09 5.70 -7.18
N ASN A 24 3.40 4.47 -6.78
CA ASN A 24 2.69 3.27 -7.22
C ASN A 24 1.54 2.86 -6.29
N GLY A 25 1.09 3.78 -5.44
CA GLY A 25 -0.09 3.59 -4.59
C GLY A 25 0.21 2.96 -3.23
N THR A 26 1.49 2.75 -2.87
CA THR A 26 1.84 2.34 -1.50
C THR A 26 1.53 3.44 -0.51
N CYS A 27 0.75 3.14 0.51
CA CYS A 27 0.46 4.02 1.63
C CYS A 27 1.15 3.52 2.90
N VAL A 28 1.82 4.43 3.59
CA VAL A 28 2.43 4.18 4.90
C VAL A 28 1.67 4.98 5.94
N ILE A 29 0.97 4.28 6.84
CA ILE A 29 0.30 4.88 7.99
C ILE A 29 1.33 5.14 9.07
N LEU A 30 1.38 6.36 9.61
CA LEU A 30 2.32 6.75 10.64
C LEU A 30 1.60 6.76 12.00
N MET A 31 1.69 5.64 12.72
CA MET A 31 1.04 5.46 14.03
C MET A 31 1.61 6.42 15.09
N GLU A 32 2.92 6.67 15.03
CA GLU A 32 3.63 7.63 15.89
C GLU A 32 4.42 8.60 14.98
N PRO A 33 3.77 9.63 14.44
CA PRO A 33 4.37 10.47 13.42
C PRO A 33 5.49 11.35 13.98
N GLU A 34 6.74 11.11 13.54
CA GLU A 34 7.90 11.98 13.75
C GLU A 34 7.77 13.35 13.04
N ASP A 35 8.74 14.25 13.25
CA ASP A 35 8.74 15.61 12.70
C ASP A 35 8.65 15.64 11.16
N ASP A 36 9.45 14.83 10.47
CA ASP A 36 9.49 14.71 9.01
C ASP A 36 8.78 13.43 8.56
N LEU A 37 7.47 13.55 8.27
CA LEU A 37 6.62 12.44 7.87
C LEU A 37 7.13 11.72 6.62
N SER A 38 7.67 12.47 5.66
CA SER A 38 8.22 11.92 4.42
C SER A 38 9.40 11.02 4.73
N LYS A 39 10.39 11.51 5.49
CA LYS A 39 11.56 10.70 5.87
C LYS A 39 11.18 9.50 6.73
N HIS A 40 10.24 9.66 7.65
CA HIS A 40 9.77 8.56 8.48
C HIS A 40 9.14 7.45 7.61
N ALA A 41 8.24 7.82 6.69
CA ALA A 41 7.62 6.87 5.77
C ALA A 41 8.64 6.21 4.84
N GLN A 42 9.60 6.97 4.31
CA GLN A 42 10.68 6.44 3.47
C GLN A 42 11.55 5.43 4.22
N LYS A 43 11.87 5.69 5.49
CA LYS A 43 12.62 4.77 6.35
C LYS A 43 11.87 3.44 6.50
N LEU A 44 10.59 3.50 6.90
CA LEU A 44 9.75 2.30 7.02
C LEU A 44 9.65 1.54 5.70
N LEU A 45 9.41 2.24 4.59
CA LEU A 45 9.26 1.58 3.29
C LEU A 45 10.57 0.99 2.78
N SER A 46 11.71 1.64 3.01
CA SER A 46 13.02 1.09 2.63
C SER A 46 13.39 -0.17 3.44
N GLU A 47 12.95 -0.25 4.70
CA GLU A 47 13.24 -1.38 5.58
C GLU A 47 12.33 -2.58 5.33
N TYR A 48 11.04 -2.33 5.07
CA TYR A 48 10.01 -3.38 5.01
C TYR A 48 9.35 -3.56 3.62
N GLY A 49 9.61 -2.66 2.68
CA GLY A 49 8.97 -2.66 1.36
C GLY A 49 9.66 -3.56 0.33
N THR A 50 10.99 -3.67 0.38
CA THR A 50 11.75 -4.49 -0.57
C THR A 50 11.60 -5.98 -0.25
N VAL A 51 11.00 -6.74 -1.17
CA VAL A 51 10.92 -8.20 -1.04
C VAL A 51 12.08 -8.88 -1.77
N PHE A 52 12.92 -9.62 -1.02
CA PHE A 52 13.93 -10.50 -1.59
C PHE A 52 13.37 -11.92 -1.79
N ALA A 53 13.68 -12.55 -2.93
CA ALA A 53 13.29 -13.94 -3.17
C ALA A 53 13.88 -14.87 -2.09
N GLY A 54 13.05 -15.73 -1.49
CA GLY A 54 13.46 -16.62 -0.39
C GLY A 54 13.47 -15.99 1.01
N SER A 55 13.07 -14.72 1.14
CA SER A 55 12.88 -14.07 2.46
C SER A 55 11.48 -14.29 3.02
N SER A 56 11.34 -14.23 4.35
CA SER A 56 10.04 -14.25 5.06
C SER A 56 9.13 -13.07 4.70
N PHE A 57 9.63 -12.07 3.97
CA PHE A 57 8.83 -10.95 3.44
C PHE A 57 7.97 -11.33 2.23
N GLY A 58 7.98 -12.60 1.83
CA GLY A 58 7.07 -13.18 0.85
C GLY A 58 5.64 -13.37 1.36
N ASP A 59 5.41 -13.28 2.67
CA ASP A 59 4.07 -13.32 3.25
C ASP A 59 3.29 -12.06 2.87
N MET A 60 2.15 -12.28 2.22
CA MET A 60 1.20 -11.25 1.84
C MET A 60 -0.20 -11.70 2.20
N ASN A 61 -1.02 -10.74 2.61
CA ASN A 61 -2.45 -10.95 2.79
C ASN A 61 -3.24 -9.99 1.90
N VAL A 62 -4.32 -10.49 1.32
CA VAL A 62 -5.23 -9.71 0.50
C VAL A 62 -6.50 -9.46 1.29
N ILE A 63 -6.83 -8.20 1.50
CA ILE A 63 -8.00 -7.75 2.23
C ILE A 63 -8.99 -7.20 1.21
N ASP A 64 -10.16 -7.83 1.13
CA ASP A 64 -11.28 -7.36 0.30
C ASP A 64 -11.92 -6.11 0.94
N LEU A 65 -12.03 -5.05 0.14
CA LEU A 65 -12.66 -3.80 0.56
C LEU A 65 -14.19 -3.92 0.39
N GLN A 66 -14.88 -4.35 1.44
CA GLN A 66 -16.33 -4.62 1.38
C GLN A 66 -17.20 -3.48 0.84
N ASN A 67 -16.78 -2.22 1.03
CA ASN A 67 -17.53 -1.02 0.67
C ASN A 67 -16.84 -0.16 -0.40
N PHE A 68 -15.75 -0.63 -1.00
CA PHE A 68 -15.00 0.11 -2.02
C PHE A 68 -14.40 -0.87 -3.04
N PRO A 69 -14.45 -0.62 -4.36
CA PRO A 69 -13.90 -1.56 -5.33
C PRO A 69 -12.41 -1.81 -5.10
N GLY A 70 -11.96 -3.07 -5.22
CA GLY A 70 -10.55 -3.45 -5.15
C GLY A 70 -10.14 -4.07 -3.82
N TRP A 71 -8.82 -4.16 -3.62
CA TRP A 71 -8.23 -4.85 -2.48
C TRP A 71 -7.09 -4.04 -1.87
N VAL A 72 -6.83 -4.32 -0.60
CA VAL A 72 -5.61 -3.90 0.08
C VAL A 72 -4.71 -5.10 0.27
N VAL A 73 -3.48 -5.00 -0.20
CA VAL A 73 -2.41 -5.97 0.03
C VAL A 73 -1.54 -5.46 1.17
N VAL A 74 -1.36 -6.30 2.19
CA VAL A 74 -0.45 -6.04 3.30
C VAL A 74 0.67 -7.08 3.31
N GLY A 75 1.85 -6.64 3.71
CA GLY A 75 3.01 -7.51 3.91
C GLY A 75 3.31 -7.75 5.39
N HIS A 76 4.58 -7.92 5.70
CA HIS A 76 5.08 -8.14 7.06
C HIS A 76 4.84 -6.95 8.00
N HIS A 77 4.98 -5.72 7.49
CA HIS A 77 4.70 -4.51 8.26
C HIS A 77 3.26 -4.06 8.04
N ARG A 78 2.44 -4.09 9.11
CA ARG A 78 0.99 -3.86 9.04
C ARG A 78 0.60 -2.45 8.59
N ASP A 79 1.50 -1.49 8.81
CA ASP A 79 1.24 -0.08 8.48
C ASP A 79 1.70 0.30 7.06
N ILE A 80 2.18 -0.66 6.28
CA ILE A 80 2.49 -0.48 4.85
C ILE A 80 1.45 -1.24 4.05
N LEU A 81 0.66 -0.50 3.29
CA LEU A 81 -0.51 -1.01 2.58
C LEU A 81 -0.44 -0.64 1.11
N ASN A 82 -0.93 -1.53 0.25
CA ASN A 82 -0.97 -1.33 -1.20
C ASN A 82 -2.39 -1.53 -1.70
N TYR A 83 -2.95 -0.52 -2.34
CA TYR A 83 -4.23 -0.66 -3.02
C TYR A 83 -4.01 -1.28 -4.40
N VAL A 84 -4.88 -2.22 -4.77
CA VAL A 84 -4.94 -2.83 -6.10
C VAL A 84 -6.36 -2.68 -6.63
N SER A 85 -6.51 -2.02 -7.77
CA SER A 85 -7.82 -1.84 -8.39
C SER A 85 -8.31 -3.11 -9.12
N PRO A 86 -9.62 -3.29 -9.29
CA PRO A 86 -10.18 -4.35 -10.14
C PRO A 86 -9.61 -4.35 -11.56
N ASP A 87 -9.45 -3.17 -12.17
CA ASP A 87 -8.96 -3.00 -13.54
C ASP A 87 -7.54 -3.58 -13.74
N GLU A 88 -6.68 -3.48 -12.71
CA GLU A 88 -5.33 -4.06 -12.74
C GLU A 88 -5.36 -5.60 -12.75
N VAL A 89 -6.32 -6.21 -12.05
CA VAL A 89 -6.46 -7.67 -11.93
C VAL A 89 -7.16 -8.26 -13.16
N GLU A 90 -8.17 -7.57 -13.70
CA GLU A 90 -8.89 -8.01 -14.91
C GLU A 90 -7.99 -8.06 -16.13
N THR A 91 -7.02 -7.14 -16.22
CA THR A 91 -6.01 -7.12 -17.29
C THR A 91 -5.12 -8.37 -17.26
N GLU A 92 -4.96 -9.03 -16.11
CA GLU A 92 -4.11 -10.22 -15.92
C GLU A 92 -4.86 -11.58 -16.00
N ASN A 93 -6.12 -11.61 -16.46
CA ASN A 93 -6.91 -12.84 -16.71
C ASN A 93 -7.13 -13.76 -15.47
N ALA A 94 -7.55 -13.21 -14.33
CA ALA A 94 -7.85 -13.99 -13.12
C ALA A 94 -9.28 -14.61 -13.11
N GLN A 95 -9.48 -15.77 -13.77
CA GLN A 95 -10.81 -16.42 -13.88
C GLN A 95 -11.20 -17.36 -12.72
N ALA A 96 -10.54 -17.30 -11.56
CA ALA A 96 -10.95 -18.07 -10.37
C ALA A 96 -10.56 -17.35 -9.07
N ALA A 97 -11.42 -17.36 -8.05
CA ALA A 97 -11.22 -16.62 -6.78
C ALA A 97 -9.85 -16.89 -6.10
N THR A 98 -9.34 -18.12 -6.14
CA THR A 98 -8.00 -18.45 -5.61
C THR A 98 -6.87 -17.88 -6.46
N LYS A 99 -7.03 -17.83 -7.80
CA LYS A 99 -6.07 -17.19 -8.70
C LYS A 99 -6.11 -15.67 -8.56
N MET A 100 -7.27 -15.12 -8.26
CA MET A 100 -7.50 -13.70 -8.04
C MET A 100 -6.74 -13.20 -6.83
N ASN A 101 -6.85 -13.85 -5.66
CA ASN A 101 -6.06 -13.46 -4.47
C ASN A 101 -4.55 -13.55 -4.71
N LEU A 102 -4.08 -14.55 -5.45
CA LEU A 102 -2.66 -14.66 -5.78
C LEU A 102 -2.22 -13.52 -6.71
N ALA A 103 -2.94 -13.27 -7.80
CA ALA A 103 -2.64 -12.20 -8.75
C ALA A 103 -2.66 -10.83 -8.07
N THR A 104 -3.74 -10.50 -7.34
CA THR A 104 -3.87 -9.27 -6.56
C THR A 104 -2.70 -9.10 -5.58
N GLY A 105 -2.36 -10.15 -4.83
CA GLY A 105 -1.25 -10.10 -3.90
C GLY A 105 0.09 -9.84 -4.60
N LEU A 106 0.34 -10.47 -5.75
CA LEU A 106 1.57 -10.26 -6.53
C LEU A 106 1.66 -8.84 -7.10
N ILE A 107 0.56 -8.29 -7.65
CA ILE A 107 0.51 -6.90 -8.14
C ILE A 107 0.82 -5.94 -7.00
N GLY A 108 0.09 -6.04 -5.88
CA GLY A 108 0.31 -5.15 -4.73
C GLY A 108 1.73 -5.27 -4.16
N ARG A 109 2.29 -6.47 -4.14
CA ARG A 109 3.69 -6.71 -3.76
C ARG A 109 4.67 -6.03 -4.72
N GLN A 110 4.41 -6.11 -6.03
CA GLN A 110 5.27 -5.48 -7.04
C GLN A 110 5.28 -3.96 -6.88
N HIS A 111 4.10 -3.33 -6.75
CA HIS A 111 3.99 -1.88 -6.51
C HIS A 111 4.74 -1.44 -5.25
N ARG A 112 4.63 -2.21 -4.16
CA ARG A 112 5.39 -1.96 -2.93
C ARG A 112 6.89 -2.04 -3.14
N HIS A 113 7.34 -3.04 -3.89
CA HIS A 113 8.76 -3.19 -4.23
C HIS A 113 9.27 -2.00 -5.03
N ASP A 114 8.51 -1.55 -6.03
CA ASP A 114 8.87 -0.42 -6.88
C ASP A 114 8.89 0.91 -6.10
N ASP A 115 7.92 1.12 -5.21
CA ASP A 115 7.92 2.28 -4.31
C ASP A 115 9.05 2.21 -3.27
N ALA A 116 9.42 1.03 -2.80
CA ALA A 116 10.56 0.86 -1.89
C ALA A 116 11.92 1.10 -2.58
N ALA A 117 12.02 0.83 -3.89
CA ALA A 117 13.22 1.09 -4.67
C ALA A 117 13.39 2.60 -4.97
N ASN A 118 12.28 3.31 -5.23
CA ASN A 118 12.31 4.71 -5.68
C ASN A 118 12.06 5.73 -4.57
N LEU A 119 11.34 5.35 -3.50
CA LEU A 119 10.99 6.17 -2.34
C LEU A 119 10.35 7.53 -2.69
N LYS A 120 9.66 7.59 -3.83
CA LYS A 120 9.06 8.82 -4.34
C LYS A 120 7.70 9.07 -3.69
N VAL A 121 7.68 10.02 -2.76
CA VAL A 121 6.45 10.51 -2.12
C VAL A 121 5.69 11.42 -3.08
N VAL A 122 4.39 11.16 -3.24
CA VAL A 122 3.49 11.97 -4.09
C VAL A 122 2.43 12.70 -3.30
N TYR A 123 2.14 12.28 -2.06
CA TYR A 123 1.19 12.97 -1.19
C TYR A 123 1.47 12.69 0.30
N ILE A 124 1.15 13.66 1.15
CA ILE A 124 1.24 13.57 2.61
C ILE A 124 -0.08 14.04 3.20
N ASN A 125 -0.72 13.18 3.99
CA ASN A 125 -1.83 13.56 4.87
C ASN A 125 -1.26 13.77 6.28
N ASP A 126 -1.13 15.02 6.71
CA ASP A 126 -0.70 15.35 8.07
C ASP A 126 -1.90 15.70 8.94
N LYS A 127 -2.12 14.90 9.99
CA LYS A 127 -3.21 15.05 10.97
C LYS A 127 -2.71 15.26 12.40
N ARG A 128 -1.41 15.50 12.58
CA ARG A 128 -0.84 15.88 13.88
C ARG A 128 -1.57 17.11 14.39
N GLN A 129 -2.06 17.04 15.62
CA GLN A 129 -2.62 18.20 16.30
C GLN A 129 -1.44 19.03 16.82
N VAL A 130 -1.26 20.23 16.28
CA VAL A 130 -0.32 21.24 16.80
C VAL A 130 -0.84 21.89 18.07
#